data_AF-A0A920RJS5-F1
#
_entry.id   AF-A0A920RJS5-F1
#
_cell.length_a   1.000
_cell.length_b   1.000
_cell.length_c   1.000
_cell.angle_alpha   90.00
_cell.angle_beta   90.00
_cell.angle_gamma   90.00
#
_symmetry.space_group_name_H-M   'P 1'
#
loop_
_entity.id
_entity.type
_entity.pdbx_description
1 polymer ?
#
loop_
_entity_poly.entity_id
_entity_poly.type
_entity_poly.pdbx_seq_one_letter_code
_entity_poly.pdbx_strand_id
1 'polypeptide(L)' 'MAHIDEHETIEGGRGVEGEHLPVFDCAFTPPKASGRFVAGSRRHDGRAQPFLSGAISKTVNMPEDSTVEDSRRLN' A
#
# COMPACT_ATOMS: atom_id res chain seq x y z
N MET A 1 19.52 0.18 9.87
CA MET A 1 18.24 0.36 10.58
C MET A 1 18.04 1.80 11.01
N ALA A 2 19.07 2.50 11.49
CA ALA A 2 19.01 3.93 11.83
C ALA A 2 18.25 4.84 10.83
N HIS A 3 18.46 4.69 9.51
CA HIS A 3 17.75 5.48 8.50
C HIS A 3 16.22 5.33 8.56
N ILE A 4 15.72 4.11 8.74
CA ILE A 4 14.27 3.85 8.78
C ILE A 4 13.70 4.34 10.11
N ASP A 5 14.43 4.14 11.21
CA ASP A 5 14.01 4.60 12.53
C ASP A 5 13.90 6.15 12.59
N GLU A 6 14.77 6.86 11.86
CA GLU A 6 14.78 8.31 11.80
C GLU A 6 13.83 8.89 10.73
N HIS A 7 13.82 8.31 9.54
CA HIS A 7 13.09 8.83 8.38
C HIS A 7 11.75 8.14 8.12
N GLU A 8 11.41 7.07 8.82
CA GLU A 8 10.15 6.32 8.63
C GLU A 8 9.91 5.89 7.18
N THR A 9 10.96 5.81 6.36
CA THR A 9 10.91 5.43 4.95
C THR A 9 12.25 4.86 4.51
N ILE A 10 12.25 4.04 3.46
CA ILE A 10 13.47 3.54 2.81
C ILE A 10 14.02 4.52 1.76
N GLU A 11 13.23 5.53 1.36
CA GLU A 11 13.64 6.51 0.36
C GLU A 11 14.88 7.29 0.81
N GLY A 12 15.84 7.48 -0.10
CA GLY A 12 17.11 8.14 0.21
C GLY A 12 18.07 7.31 1.08
N GLY A 13 17.69 6.08 1.47
CA GLY A 13 18.53 5.19 2.26
C GLY A 13 19.71 4.64 1.45
N ARG A 14 20.86 4.46 2.12
CA ARG A 14 22.06 3.90 1.50
C ARG A 14 21.79 2.47 0.99
N GLY A 15 22.02 2.24 -0.30
CA GLY A 15 21.85 0.94 -0.95
C GLY A 15 20.44 0.70 -1.52
N VAL A 16 19.57 1.71 -1.49
CA VAL A 16 18.28 1.68 -2.19
C VAL A 16 18.35 2.65 -3.36
N GLU A 17 18.44 2.10 -4.57
CA GLU A 17 18.40 2.89 -5.80
C GLU A 17 16.95 3.27 -6.14
N GLY A 18 16.78 4.41 -6.80
CA GLY A 18 15.46 4.96 -7.13
C GLY A 18 14.60 4.01 -7.97
N GLU A 19 15.22 3.18 -8.80
CA GLU A 19 14.54 2.20 -9.65
C GLU A 19 13.91 1.03 -8.88
N HIS A 20 14.41 0.73 -7.68
CA HIS A 20 13.88 -0.35 -6.84
C HIS A 20 12.69 0.10 -5.98
N LEU A 21 12.49 1.40 -5.83
CA LEU A 21 11.46 1.97 -4.97
C LEU A 21 10.04 1.42 -5.21
N PRO A 22 9.58 1.18 -6.46
CA PRO A 22 8.24 0.62 -6.70
C PRO A 22 8.01 -0.78 -6.11
N VAL A 23 9.07 -1.54 -5.79
CA VAL A 23 8.95 -2.87 -5.16
C VAL A 23 8.51 -2.78 -3.71
N PHE A 24 8.73 -1.62 -3.07
CA PHE A 24 8.56 -1.41 -1.64
C PHE A 24 7.37 -0.50 -1.31
N ASP A 25 6.38 -0.40 -2.21
CA ASP A 25 5.18 0.37 -1.93
C ASP A 25 4.38 -0.26 -0.78
N CYS A 26 3.96 0.58 0.17
CA CYS A 26 3.24 0.16 1.37
C CYS A 26 1.72 0.35 1.23
N ALA A 27 0.97 -0.22 2.17
CA ALA A 27 -0.48 -0.03 2.29
C ALA A 27 -0.91 1.44 2.48
N PHE A 28 -0.04 2.22 3.12
CA PHE A 28 -0.19 3.65 3.36
C PHE A 28 1.10 4.34 2.99
N THR A 29 0.99 5.63 2.63
CA THR A 29 2.15 6.49 2.43
C THR A 29 2.88 6.66 3.76
N PRO A 30 4.19 6.36 3.85
CA PRO A 30 4.96 6.66 5.04
C PRO A 30 5.03 8.19 5.30
N PRO A 31 5.08 8.65 6.56
CA PRO A 31 4.94 10.07 6.89
C PRO A 31 5.95 11.01 6.20
N LYS A 32 7.16 10.51 5.92
CA LYS A 32 8.25 11.29 5.31
C LYS A 32 8.62 10.79 3.90
N ALA A 33 7.73 10.02 3.27
CA ALA A 33 7.91 9.48 1.92
C ALA A 33 7.25 10.37 0.86
N SER A 34 7.55 10.08 -0.41
CA SER A 34 7.14 10.85 -1.59
C SER A 34 5.66 10.68 -2.01
N GLY A 35 4.79 10.12 -1.17
CA GLY A 35 3.39 9.91 -1.52
C GLY A 35 3.06 8.57 -2.19
N ARG A 36 4.03 7.64 -2.28
CA ARG A 36 3.79 6.31 -2.88
C ARG A 36 3.11 5.36 -1.90
N PHE A 37 2.02 4.73 -2.36
CA PHE A 37 1.30 3.68 -1.65
C PHE A 37 0.57 2.79 -2.65
N VAL A 38 0.24 1.57 -2.24
CA VAL A 38 -0.53 0.62 -3.04
C VAL A 38 -2.02 0.99 -2.97
N ALA A 39 -2.50 1.75 -3.96
CA ALA A 39 -3.91 2.05 -4.11
C ALA A 39 -4.69 0.84 -4.66
N GLY A 40 -5.74 0.42 -3.96
CA GLY A 40 -6.76 -0.50 -4.50
C GLY A 40 -6.36 -1.98 -4.53
N SER A 41 -6.24 -2.60 -3.34
CA SER A 41 -5.95 -4.04 -3.19
C SER A 41 -6.98 -4.95 -3.85
N ARG A 42 -8.23 -4.50 -4.02
CA ARG A 42 -9.36 -5.28 -4.56
C ARG A 42 -9.06 -5.92 -5.92
N ARG A 43 -8.27 -5.26 -6.78
CA ARG A 43 -7.87 -5.81 -8.09
C ARG A 43 -6.95 -7.02 -7.96
N HIS A 44 -6.10 -7.05 -6.93
CA HIS A 44 -5.23 -8.19 -6.64
C HIS A 44 -6.02 -9.31 -5.95
N ASP A 45 -6.76 -8.98 -4.91
CA ASP A 45 -7.51 -9.96 -4.10
C ASP A 45 -8.61 -10.64 -4.93
N GLY A 46 -9.34 -9.87 -5.74
CA GLY A 46 -10.38 -10.41 -6.64
C GLY A 46 -9.84 -11.34 -7.73
N ARG A 47 -8.55 -11.24 -8.09
CA ARG A 47 -7.90 -12.19 -9.00
C ARG A 47 -7.52 -13.50 -8.30
N ALA A 48 -7.18 -13.44 -7.02
CA ALA A 48 -6.83 -14.63 -6.24
C ALA A 48 -8.07 -15.41 -5.81
N GLN A 49 -9.19 -14.72 -5.51
CA GLN A 49 -10.41 -15.31 -4.96
C GLN A 49 -10.96 -16.54 -5.73
N PRO A 50 -10.97 -16.61 -7.08
CA PRO A 50 -11.45 -17.78 -7.82
C PRO A 50 -10.63 -19.06 -7.58
N PHE A 51 -9.41 -18.92 -7.09
CA PHE A 51 -8.49 -20.04 -6.83
C PHE A 51 -8.51 -20.49 -5.36
N LEU A 52 -9.31 -19.84 -4.51
CA LEU A 52 -9.43 -20.16 -3.10
C LEU A 52 -10.77 -20.87 -2.84
N SER A 53 -10.75 -21.94 -2.07
CA SER A 53 -11.94 -22.71 -1.67
C SER A 53 -12.81 -21.99 -0.64
N GLY A 54 -12.36 -20.84 -0.11
CA GLY A 54 -13.05 -20.04 0.89
C GLY A 54 -12.84 -18.54 0.68
N ALA A 55 -13.41 -17.72 1.58
CA ALA A 55 -13.33 -16.25 1.49
C ALA A 55 -11.96 -15.71 1.95
N ILE A 56 -11.55 -14.56 1.40
CA ILE A 56 -10.36 -13.83 1.83
C ILE A 56 -10.74 -12.83 2.95
N SER A 57 -10.03 -12.88 4.07
CA SER A 57 -10.06 -11.82 5.10
C SER A 57 -9.09 -10.71 4.68
N LYS A 58 -9.63 -9.65 4.08
CA LYS A 58 -8.84 -8.53 3.55
C LYS A 58 -9.31 -7.20 4.10
N THR A 59 -8.35 -6.38 4.53
CA THR A 59 -8.56 -4.95 4.82
C THR A 59 -8.35 -4.13 3.55
N VAL A 60 -9.32 -3.27 3.21
CA VAL A 60 -9.17 -2.25 2.17
C VAL A 60 -8.68 -0.97 2.84
N ASN A 61 -7.43 -0.59 2.55
CA ASN A 61 -6.86 0.67 3.02
C ASN A 61 -7.37 1.83 2.15
N MET A 62 -7.78 2.91 2.78
CA MET A 62 -8.33 4.10 2.13
C MET A 62 -7.64 5.35 2.70
N PRO A 63 -7.44 6.41 1.90
CA PRO A 63 -7.01 7.71 2.39
C PRO A 63 -7.91 8.26 3.50
N GLU A 64 -7.37 9.10 4.37
CA GLU A 64 -8.13 9.73 5.48
C GLU A 64 -9.28 10.62 4.97
N ASP A 65 -9.10 11.24 3.81
CA ASP A 65 -10.09 12.10 3.15
C ASP A 65 -11.13 11.32 2.33
N SER A 66 -11.17 9.99 2.44
CA SER A 66 -12.13 9.16 1.72
C SER A 66 -13.57 9.41 2.16
N THR A 67 -14.47 9.46 1.18
CA THR A 67 -15.90 9.69 1.44
C THR A 67 -16.68 8.37 1.55
N VAL A 68 -17.92 8.47 2.06
CA VAL A 68 -18.88 7.35 2.04
C VAL A 68 -19.12 6.85 0.61
N GLU A 69 -19.09 7.75 -0.38
CA GLU A 69 -19.29 7.37 -1.79
C GLU A 69 -18.13 6.54 -2.32
N ASP A 70 -16.89 6.83 -1.92
CA ASP A 70 -15.72 6.02 -2.28
C ASP A 70 -15.83 4.60 -1.70
N SER A 71 -16.36 4.48 -0.47
CA SER A 71 -16.64 3.18 0.14
C SER A 71 -17.72 2.40 -0.62
N ARG A 72 -18.74 3.07 -1.17
CA ARG A 72 -19.78 2.41 -1.97
C ARG A 72 -19.24 1.89 -3.29
N ARG A 73 -18.34 2.63 -3.94
CA ARG A 73 -17.64 2.20 -5.16
C ARG A 73 -16.74 0.99 -4.95
N LEU A 74 -16.42 0.65 -3.69
CA LEU A 74 -15.73 -0.59 -3.40
C LEU A 74 -16.64 -1.75 -3.76
N ASN A 75 -17.87 -1.85 -3.24
CA ASN A 75 -18.77 -3.00 -3.40
C ASN A 75 -18.96 -3.45 -4.86
#